data_AF-W9VNI4-F1
#
_entry.id   AF-W9VNI4-F1
#
_cell.length_a   1.000
_cell.length_b   1.000
_cell.length_c   1.000
_cell.angle_alpha   90.00
_cell.angle_beta   90.00
_cell.angle_gamma   90.00
#
_symmetry.space_group_name_H-M   'P 1'
#
loop_
_entity.id
_entity.type
_entity.pdbx_description
1 polymer ?
#
loop_
_entity_poly.entity_id
_entity_poly.type
_entity_poly.pdbx_seq_one_letter_code
_entity_poly.pdbx_strand_id
1 'polypeptide(L)'
;IVRHERLYQCQEAGHELRPGFTYHGGLLRHEQEVHKMYLSAKKTPIFCSFPNRPRSSGKPYMRKENFEDHKRRIHKVEKRPSNPAASQPQP
;
A
#
# COMPACT_ATOMS: atom_id res chain seq x y z
N ILE A 1 21.43 -14.18 -16.25
CA ILE A 1 20.56 -14.16 -15.04
C ILE A 1 21.05 -13.03 -14.15
N VAL A 2 20.41 -11.86 -14.18
CA VAL A 2 20.76 -10.77 -13.26
C VAL A 2 20.22 -11.17 -11.89
N ARG A 3 21.11 -11.54 -10.97
CA ARG A 3 20.74 -11.75 -9.58
C ARG A 3 20.36 -10.37 -9.03
N HIS A 4 19.10 -10.18 -8.65
CA HIS A 4 18.72 -9.01 -7.88
C HIS A 4 19.37 -9.15 -6.49
N GLU A 5 20.53 -8.53 -6.32
CA GLU A 5 21.21 -8.52 -5.03
C GLU A 5 20.36 -7.78 -4.00
N ARG A 6 20.10 -8.45 -2.87
CA ARG A 6 19.28 -7.92 -1.78
C ARG A 6 20.14 -7.12 -0.81
N LEU A 7 20.74 -6.05 -1.31
CA LEU A 7 21.70 -5.22 -0.57
C LEU A 7 21.03 -4.30 0.46
N TYR A 8 19.73 -4.06 0.34
CA TYR A 8 19.01 -3.13 1.21
C TYR A 8 18.46 -3.87 2.43
N GLN A 9 19.08 -3.71 3.60
CA GLN A 9 18.66 -4.38 4.84
C GLN A 9 18.10 -3.36 5.84
N CYS A 10 17.14 -3.80 6.65
CA CYS A 10 16.64 -3.00 7.76
C CYS A 10 17.59 -3.15 8.95
N GLN A 11 17.97 -2.02 9.56
CA GLN A 11 18.93 -1.98 10.67
C GLN A 11 18.27 -2.01 12.06
N GLU A 12 16.95 -2.13 12.11
CA GLU A 12 16.20 -2.11 13.36
C GLU A 12 16.30 -3.46 14.10
N ALA A 13 16.23 -3.40 15.43
CA ALA A 13 16.37 -4.57 16.28
C ALA A 13 15.37 -5.68 15.91
N GLY A 14 15.86 -6.91 15.75
CA GLY A 14 15.05 -8.08 15.36
C GLY A 14 14.93 -8.32 13.84
N HIS A 15 15.58 -7.51 12.99
CA HIS A 15 15.58 -7.69 11.53
C HIS A 15 16.90 -8.23 10.95
N GLU A 16 17.88 -8.53 11.80
CA GLU A 16 19.24 -8.97 11.44
C GLU A 16 19.28 -10.27 10.62
N LEU A 17 18.28 -11.14 10.82
CA LEU A 17 18.14 -12.43 10.13
C LEU A 17 17.15 -12.37 8.95
N ARG A 18 16.56 -11.20 8.66
CA ARG A 18 15.57 -11.04 7.59
C ARG A 18 16.29 -10.84 6.25
N PRO A 19 15.84 -11.50 5.17
CA PRO A 19 16.40 -11.26 3.85
C PRO A 19 16.18 -9.80 3.45
N GLY A 20 17.23 -9.16 2.92
CA GLY A 20 17.17 -7.79 2.43
C GLY A 20 16.19 -7.60 1.27
N PHE A 21 15.97 -6.35 0.89
CA PHE A 21 15.13 -5.95 -0.22
C PHE A 21 15.95 -5.86 -1.51
N THR A 22 15.32 -6.18 -2.63
CA THR A 22 15.91 -6.11 -3.98
C THR A 22 16.08 -4.68 -4.49
N TYR A 23 15.46 -3.69 -3.84
CA TYR A 23 15.53 -2.28 -4.20
C TYR A 23 15.28 -1.40 -2.98
N HIS A 24 15.89 -0.21 -2.97
CA HIS A 24 15.80 0.77 -1.88
C HIS A 24 14.35 1.13 -1.50
N GLY A 25 13.46 1.27 -2.48
CA GLY A 25 12.05 1.57 -2.23
C GLY A 25 11.29 0.50 -1.41
N GLY A 26 11.75 -0.75 -1.44
CA GLY A 26 11.18 -1.84 -0.64
C GLY A 26 11.52 -1.69 0.83
N LEU A 27 12.76 -1.29 1.12
CA LEU A 27 13.26 -0.97 2.45
C LEU A 27 12.53 0.26 3.02
N LEU A 28 12.45 1.36 2.26
CA LEU A 28 11.75 2.57 2.71
C LEU A 28 10.28 2.31 3.05
N ARG A 29 9.57 1.52 2.24
CA ARG A 29 8.19 1.13 2.54
C ARG A 29 8.12 0.31 3.83
N HIS A 30 9.06 -0.61 4.02
CA HIS A 30 9.14 -1.43 5.22
C HIS A 30 9.39 -0.59 6.47
N GLU A 31 10.32 0.35 6.43
CA GLU A 31 10.61 1.29 7.53
C GLU A 31 9.39 2.14 7.89
N GLN A 32 8.64 2.61 6.89
CA GLN A 32 7.41 3.37 7.12
C GLN A 32 6.29 2.54 7.74
N GLU A 33 6.13 1.27 7.33
CA GLU A 33 4.98 0.45 7.73
C GLU A 33 5.24 -0.36 9.02
N VAL A 34 6.47 -0.84 9.23
CA VAL A 34 6.84 -1.67 10.39
C VAL A 34 7.40 -0.82 11.52
N HIS A 35 8.33 0.09 11.19
CA HIS A 35 9.01 0.93 12.17
C HIS A 35 8.28 2.26 12.37
N LYS A 36 7.27 2.57 11.55
CA LYS A 36 6.52 3.83 11.59
C LYS A 36 7.42 5.05 11.42
N MET A 37 8.62 4.85 10.88
CA MET A 37 9.58 5.93 10.64
C MET A 37 9.11 6.77 9.45
N TYR A 38 9.37 8.07 9.50
CA TYR A 38 9.03 9.02 8.43
C TYR A 38 7.53 9.09 8.09
N LEU A 39 6.64 8.58 8.96
CA LEU A 39 5.21 8.90 8.92
C LEU A 39 5.05 10.34 9.40
N SER A 40 5.27 11.29 8.49
CA SER A 40 4.91 12.69 8.70
C SER A 40 3.45 12.78 9.16
N ALA A 41 3.22 13.57 10.21
CA ALA A 41 2.15 13.51 11.21
C ALA A 41 0.68 13.69 10.74
N LYS A 42 0.30 13.30 9.52
CA LYS A 42 -1.08 13.49 8.99
C LYS A 42 -1.61 12.32 8.15
N LYS A 43 -1.23 11.09 8.45
CA LYS A 43 -1.85 9.91 7.80
C LYS A 43 -2.82 9.24 8.76
N THR A 44 -4.09 9.64 8.68
CA THR A 44 -5.17 8.97 9.38
C THR A 44 -5.27 7.54 8.85
N PRO A 45 -5.18 6.52 9.73
CA PRO A 45 -5.38 5.14 9.34
C PRO A 45 -6.80 4.97 8.78
N ILE A 46 -6.92 4.43 7.56
CA ILE A 46 -8.20 4.19 6.91
C ILE A 46 -8.59 2.75 7.17
N PHE A 47 -9.78 2.53 7.73
CA PHE A 47 -10.31 1.19 8.00
C PHE A 47 -11.42 0.85 7.02
N CYS A 48 -11.59 -0.44 6.76
CA CYS A 48 -12.77 -0.92 6.06
C CYS A 48 -13.99 -0.86 6.98
N SER A 49 -15.02 -0.10 6.59
CA SER A 49 -16.26 0.08 7.37
C SER A 49 -17.15 -1.16 7.42
N PHE A 50 -16.77 -2.27 6.79
CA PHE A 50 -17.55 -3.51 6.78
C PHE A 50 -17.17 -4.40 7.97
N PRO A 51 -18.11 -4.72 8.88
CA PRO A 51 -17.82 -5.34 10.18
C PRO A 51 -17.28 -6.78 10.10
N ASN A 52 -17.38 -7.46 8.95
CA ASN A 52 -17.01 -8.87 8.80
C ASN A 52 -15.76 -9.11 7.93
N ARG A 53 -14.80 -8.18 7.89
CA ARG A 53 -13.55 -8.33 7.11
C ARG A 53 -12.33 -8.21 8.01
N PRO A 54 -11.28 -9.03 7.83
CA PRO A 54 -10.06 -8.96 8.66
C PRO A 54 -9.34 -7.59 8.61
N ARG A 55 -9.72 -6.70 7.68
CA ARG A 55 -9.21 -5.33 7.54
C ARG A 55 -10.12 -4.25 8.18
N SER A 56 -11.19 -4.63 8.89
CA SER A 56 -11.98 -3.73 9.73
C SER A 56 -11.46 -3.67 11.17
N SER A 57 -10.99 -4.79 11.73
CA SER A 57 -10.48 -4.87 13.12
C SER A 57 -8.97 -5.08 13.24
N GLY A 58 -8.27 -5.35 12.14
CA GLY A 58 -6.86 -5.74 12.15
C GLY A 58 -5.91 -4.62 11.72
N LYS A 59 -5.47 -4.66 10.46
CA LYS A 59 -4.48 -3.72 9.91
C LYS A 59 -5.15 -2.60 9.11
N PRO A 60 -5.02 -1.33 9.54
CA PRO A 60 -5.51 -0.21 8.74
C PRO A 60 -4.71 -0.03 7.45
N TYR A 61 -5.34 0.58 6.46
CA TYR A 61 -4.65 1.09 5.29
C TYR A 61 -4.00 2.43 5.63
N MET A 62 -2.69 2.50 5.42
CA MET A 62 -1.96 3.77 5.53
C MET A 62 -2.08 4.63 4.26
N ARG A 63 -2.65 4.09 3.17
CA ARG A 63 -2.82 4.78 1.88
C ARG A 63 -4.24 4.62 1.34
N LYS A 64 -4.81 5.73 0.85
CA LYS A 64 -6.14 5.77 0.21
C LYS A 64 -6.22 4.86 -1.01
N GLU A 65 -5.14 4.76 -1.79
CA GLU A 65 -5.10 3.90 -2.98
C GLU A 65 -5.27 2.41 -2.63
N ASN A 66 -4.57 1.92 -1.62
CA ASN A 66 -4.70 0.53 -1.17
C ASN A 66 -6.11 0.24 -0.63
N PHE A 67 -6.72 1.22 0.04
CA PHE A 67 -8.12 1.12 0.48
C PHE A 67 -9.09 1.10 -0.70
N GLU A 68 -8.89 1.96 -1.70
CA GLU A 68 -9.73 2.02 -2.90
C GLU A 68 -9.59 0.77 -3.77
N ASP A 69 -8.38 0.21 -3.94
CA ASP A 69 -8.17 -1.08 -4.61
C ASP A 69 -8.86 -2.22 -3.86
N HIS A 70 -8.74 -2.26 -2.53
CA HIS A 70 -9.51 -3.21 -1.72
C HIS A 70 -11.01 -3.06 -1.93
N LYS A 71 -11.51 -1.82 -1.91
CA LYS A 71 -12.93 -1.54 -2.11
C LYS A 71 -13.41 -2.01 -3.48
N ARG A 72 -12.61 -1.82 -4.54
CA ARG A 72 -12.91 -2.33 -5.88
C ARG A 72 -12.91 -3.85 -5.95
N ARG A 73 -11.90 -4.52 -5.37
CA ARG A 73 -11.76 -5.98 -5.45
C ARG A 73 -12.75 -6.73 -4.56
N ILE A 74 -12.98 -6.22 -3.36
CA ILE A 74 -13.75 -6.91 -2.32
C ILE A 74 -15.21 -6.46 -2.30
N HIS A 75 -15.44 -5.16 -2.40
CA HIS A 75 -16.79 -4.60 -2.31
C HIS A 75 -17.42 -4.36 -3.67
N LYS A 76 -16.68 -4.60 -4.76
CA LYS A 76 -17.07 -4.52 -6.18
C LYS A 76 -18.29 -3.64 -6.36
N VAL A 77 -18.19 -2.37 -5.94
CA VAL A 77 -19.19 -1.38 -6.26
C VAL A 77 -19.01 -1.22 -7.76
N GLU A 78 -19.94 -1.79 -8.52
CA GLU A 78 -20.19 -1.41 -9.91
C GLU A 78 -20.17 0.11 -9.93
N LYS A 79 -19.04 0.68 -10.37
CA LYS A 79 -19.11 2.00 -10.97
C LYS A 79 -19.98 1.77 -12.19
N ARG A 80 -21.27 2.05 -12.06
CA ARG A 80 -22.07 2.45 -13.21
C ARG A 80 -21.19 3.44 -13.97
N PRO A 81 -20.87 3.19 -15.25
CA PRO A 81 -20.07 4.13 -16.01
C PRO A 81 -20.87 5.44 -16.04
N SER A 82 -20.41 6.44 -15.28
CA SER A 82 -20.84 7.80 -15.49
C SER A 82 -20.25 8.23 -16.83
N ASN A 83 -21.02 7.95 -17.89
CA ASN A 83 -21.06 8.57 -19.20
C ASN A 83 -19.72 9.08 -19.77
N PRO A 84 -19.16 8.49 -20.85
CA PRO A 84 -18.04 9.07 -21.56
C PRO A 84 -18.57 10.18 -22.46
N ALA A 85 -18.66 11.40 -21.93
CA ALA A 85 -18.97 12.59 -22.72
C ALA A 85 -17.95 13.69 -22.41
N ALA A 86 -16.79 13.60 -23.04
CA ALA A 86 -15.96 14.75 -23.38
C ALA A 86 -14.84 14.33 -24.34
N SER A 87 -15.15 14.56 -25.62
CA SER A 87 -14.27 14.75 -26.78
C SER A 87 -12.82 15.13 -26.49
N GLN A 88 -11.87 14.51 -27.21
CA GLN A 88 -11.04 15.22 -28.19
C GLN A 88 -10.16 14.23 -29.00
N PRO A 89 -10.08 14.38 -30.34
CA PRO A 89 -9.07 13.73 -31.17
C PRO A 89 -7.74 14.48 -31.02
N GLN A 90 -6.64 13.75 -30.85
CA GLN A 90 -5.29 14.32 -30.89
C GLN A 90 -4.70 14.19 -32.31
N PRO A 91 -4.00 15.23 -32.81
CA PRO A 91 -3.31 15.22 -34.10
C PRO A 91 -2.10 14.29 -34.16
#